data_AF-E2ND53-F1
#
_entry.id   AF-E2ND53-F1
#
_cell.length_a   1.000
_cell.length_b   1.000
_cell.length_c   1.000
_cell.angle_alpha   90.00
_cell.angle_beta   90.00
_cell.angle_gamma   90.00
#
_symmetry.space_group_name_H-M   'P 1'
#
loop_
_entity.id
_entity.type
_entity.pdbx_description
1 polymer ?
#
loop_
_entity_poly.entity_id
_entity_poly.type
_entity_poly.pdbx_seq_one_letter_code
_entity_poly.pdbx_strand_id
1 'polypeptide(L)'
;GTWNPEFFFQNTTIFDNHPRGKYDVYVGEYACNANVGGGNMRAALSEAAFISGMERNGDLVKMTSYAPLLENRNDRSWAVNLIWLDTDQVLGRSSYYVQQMAAENRPTYNVKSNMTMSTPRIADYNEGRFGFGSWHTQVEFKDVKLTGADGAPIDLDLNKAVKKEGEWSLDNGLLKQTSLREPAKYIVDGFNGNQFTLEFKVRKEGGNEGFFLYFGLSEDSNKGFVYNVAGWNNGTTAVEGVIGGRTSGVAGDRVSHSLETDKWYDAKLVVTPQKSELFMDGKLILAHAPETTPLQFFSSGYDEATGEVIVKVVNSEAQSYPLRIKLDGVDSVEKTGKVISLSAASDMDENSFEEPMKISPKESEYKGFGKSFDYTFPPFSYTILRVKAK
;
A
#
# COMPACT_ATOMS: atom_id res chain seq x y z
N GLY A 1 7.28 -12.58 3.77
CA GLY A 1 6.05 -11.88 4.18
C GLY A 1 5.16 -11.67 2.97
N THR A 2 3.90 -11.34 3.17
CA THR A 2 3.01 -10.87 2.09
C THR A 2 3.04 -9.34 2.10
N TRP A 3 3.61 -8.73 1.07
CA TRP A 3 3.75 -7.27 0.94
C TRP A 3 3.08 -6.80 -0.35
N ASN A 4 2.25 -5.77 -0.25
CA ASN A 4 1.50 -5.19 -1.37
C ASN A 4 2.18 -3.87 -1.83
N PRO A 5 1.75 -3.27 -2.95
CA PRO A 5 2.38 -2.04 -3.44
C PRO A 5 2.33 -0.88 -2.44
N GLU A 6 1.23 -0.77 -1.70
CA GLU A 6 1.04 0.29 -0.71
C GLU A 6 2.12 0.26 0.38
N PHE A 7 2.49 -0.92 0.88
CA PHE A 7 3.58 -1.08 1.83
C PHE A 7 4.89 -0.48 1.29
N PHE A 8 5.27 -0.82 0.05
CA PHE A 8 6.52 -0.34 -0.53
C PHE A 8 6.52 1.19 -0.75
N PHE A 9 5.40 1.75 -1.21
CA PHE A 9 5.24 3.20 -1.37
C PHE A 9 5.30 3.95 -0.04
N GLN A 10 4.68 3.44 1.01
CA GLN A 10 4.65 4.07 2.33
C GLN A 10 5.99 3.96 3.07
N ASN A 11 6.79 2.92 2.79
CA ASN A 11 8.01 2.62 3.54
C ASN A 11 9.30 3.06 2.84
N THR A 12 9.24 4.02 1.91
CA THR A 12 10.45 4.56 1.23
C THR A 12 11.41 5.29 2.17
N THR A 13 10.99 5.61 3.40
CA THR A 13 11.78 6.29 4.43
C THR A 13 12.17 5.36 5.60
N ILE A 14 11.91 4.05 5.49
CA ILE A 14 12.11 3.10 6.59
C ILE A 14 13.56 3.13 7.12
N PHE A 15 14.55 3.37 6.25
CA PHE A 15 15.97 3.42 6.63
C PHE A 15 16.45 4.79 7.15
N ASP A 16 15.68 5.86 6.91
CA ASP A 16 16.14 7.24 7.09
C ASP A 16 16.56 7.55 8.54
N ASN A 17 15.86 6.96 9.52
CA ASN A 17 16.08 7.22 10.95
C ASN A 17 16.83 6.11 11.69
N HIS A 18 17.36 5.11 10.97
CA HIS A 18 18.15 4.06 11.60
C HIS A 18 19.49 4.61 12.14
N PRO A 19 20.00 4.08 13.28
CA PRO A 19 21.31 4.49 13.80
C PRO A 19 22.46 4.12 12.85
N ARG A 20 23.38 5.06 12.61
CA ARG A 20 24.59 4.84 11.79
C ARG A 20 25.78 4.39 12.64
N GLY A 21 26.71 3.65 12.04
CA GLY A 21 28.03 3.34 12.62
C GLY A 21 28.09 2.12 13.56
N LYS A 22 26.96 1.44 13.82
CA LYS A 22 26.96 0.18 14.59
C LYS A 22 26.97 -1.07 13.73
N TYR A 23 26.31 -1.00 12.58
CA TYR A 23 26.15 -2.09 11.62
C TYR A 23 25.81 -1.50 10.26
N ASP A 24 26.01 -2.31 9.24
CA ASP A 24 25.48 -2.09 7.90
C ASP A 24 24.22 -2.96 7.70
N VAL A 25 23.42 -2.63 6.70
CA VAL A 25 22.18 -3.34 6.36
C VAL A 25 22.31 -4.05 5.02
N TYR A 26 21.88 -5.31 5.02
CA TYR A 26 21.58 -6.07 3.81
C TYR A 26 20.07 -6.35 3.76
N VAL A 27 19.39 -5.79 2.76
CA VAL A 27 17.99 -6.14 2.46
C VAL A 27 17.98 -7.40 1.60
N GLY A 28 18.14 -8.55 2.25
CA GLY A 28 18.38 -9.83 1.56
C GLY A 28 17.18 -10.43 0.82
N GLU A 29 15.98 -10.05 1.19
CA GLU A 29 14.76 -10.45 0.49
C GLU A 29 13.75 -9.30 0.51
N TYR A 30 13.30 -8.90 -0.68
CA TYR A 30 12.09 -8.11 -0.84
C TYR A 30 11.42 -8.43 -2.17
N ALA A 31 10.09 -8.42 -2.18
CA ALA A 31 9.27 -8.44 -3.38
C ALA A 31 7.86 -7.99 -3.04
N CYS A 32 7.25 -7.21 -3.92
CA CYS A 32 5.84 -6.89 -3.86
C CYS A 32 5.06 -8.07 -4.42
N ASN A 33 4.43 -8.86 -3.54
CA ASN A 33 3.95 -10.21 -3.83
C ASN A 33 2.47 -10.45 -3.48
N ALA A 34 1.77 -9.45 -2.93
CA ALA A 34 0.36 -9.56 -2.55
C ALA A 34 -0.52 -8.68 -3.44
N ASN A 35 -1.55 -9.28 -4.06
CA ASN A 35 -2.50 -8.62 -4.97
C ASN A 35 -1.85 -8.03 -6.24
N VAL A 36 -0.82 -8.69 -6.77
CA VAL A 36 0.00 -8.20 -7.89
C VAL A 36 -0.09 -9.05 -9.16
N GLY A 37 -0.98 -10.05 -9.19
CA GLY A 37 -1.09 -10.99 -10.32
C GLY A 37 0.21 -11.75 -10.57
N GLY A 38 0.73 -11.65 -11.78
CA GLY A 38 2.06 -12.13 -12.19
C GLY A 38 3.17 -11.10 -12.01
N GLY A 39 2.99 -10.05 -11.23
CA GLY A 39 3.99 -8.97 -11.07
C GLY A 39 3.68 -7.81 -11.99
N ASN A 40 2.58 -7.13 -11.69
CA ASN A 40 2.09 -5.99 -12.46
C ASN A 40 2.96 -4.73 -12.34
N MET A 41 2.68 -3.76 -13.19
CA MET A 41 3.40 -2.48 -13.23
C MET A 41 3.36 -1.73 -11.88
N ARG A 42 2.24 -1.77 -11.16
CA ARG A 42 2.09 -1.16 -9.83
C ARG A 42 3.12 -1.71 -8.84
N ALA A 43 3.30 -3.03 -8.84
CA ALA A 43 4.30 -3.71 -8.02
C ALA A 43 5.70 -3.21 -8.35
N ALA A 44 6.07 -3.21 -9.64
CA ALA A 44 7.38 -2.77 -10.11
C ALA A 44 7.66 -1.29 -9.75
N LEU A 45 6.69 -0.39 -9.92
CA LEU A 45 6.84 1.02 -9.54
C LEU A 45 6.97 1.22 -8.02
N SER A 46 6.25 0.45 -7.23
CA SER A 46 6.38 0.48 -5.77
C SER A 46 7.77 0.03 -5.31
N GLU A 47 8.33 -0.98 -5.96
CA GLU A 47 9.69 -1.44 -5.72
C GLU A 47 10.73 -0.40 -6.17
N ALA A 48 10.53 0.28 -7.31
CA ALA A 48 11.40 1.38 -7.75
C ALA A 48 11.43 2.51 -6.72
N ALA A 49 10.27 2.87 -6.15
CA ALA A 49 10.17 3.86 -5.09
C ALA A 49 10.92 3.40 -3.82
N PHE A 50 10.76 2.13 -3.42
CA PHE A 50 11.46 1.58 -2.25
C PHE A 50 12.98 1.49 -2.45
N ILE A 51 13.43 1.11 -3.65
CA ILE A 51 14.86 1.13 -4.04
C ILE A 51 15.43 2.54 -3.89
N SER A 52 14.67 3.59 -4.22
CA SER A 52 15.14 4.97 -4.03
C SER A 52 15.44 5.29 -2.55
N GLY A 53 14.67 4.71 -1.62
CA GLY A 53 14.90 4.81 -0.18
C GLY A 53 16.18 4.10 0.26
N MET A 54 16.41 2.90 -0.26
CA MET A 54 17.65 2.14 -0.03
C MET A 54 18.87 2.87 -0.60
N GLU A 55 18.78 3.36 -1.83
CA GLU A 55 19.85 4.12 -2.50
C GLU A 55 20.18 5.41 -1.75
N ARG A 56 19.17 6.18 -1.32
CA ARG A 56 19.34 7.39 -0.50
C ARG A 56 20.09 7.12 0.80
N ASN A 57 19.92 5.92 1.37
CA ASN A 57 20.58 5.46 2.58
C ASN A 57 21.75 4.50 2.29
N GLY A 58 22.47 4.68 1.17
CA GLY A 58 23.65 3.87 0.81
C GLY A 58 24.82 3.97 1.81
N ASP A 59 24.79 4.94 2.72
CA ASP A 59 25.66 5.01 3.90
C ASP A 59 25.42 3.84 4.87
N LEU A 60 24.19 3.31 4.93
CA LEU A 60 23.76 2.20 5.79
C LEU A 60 23.44 0.93 5.01
N VAL A 61 22.62 1.01 3.95
CA VAL A 61 22.18 -0.12 3.14
C VAL A 61 23.26 -0.42 2.09
N LYS A 62 23.99 -1.52 2.26
CA LYS A 62 25.13 -1.88 1.39
C LYS A 62 24.77 -2.84 0.29
N MET A 63 23.72 -3.63 0.49
CA MET A 63 23.28 -4.68 -0.43
C MET A 63 21.76 -4.78 -0.41
N THR A 64 21.19 -5.15 -1.55
CA THR A 64 19.77 -5.44 -1.69
C THR A 64 19.61 -6.63 -2.63
N SER A 65 18.59 -7.46 -2.41
CA SER A 65 18.30 -8.60 -3.28
C SER A 65 16.79 -8.81 -3.37
N TYR A 66 16.26 -8.71 -4.58
CA TYR A 66 14.90 -9.14 -4.84
C TYR A 66 14.82 -10.66 -4.68
N ALA A 67 13.75 -11.16 -4.05
CA ALA A 67 13.53 -12.59 -3.93
C ALA A 67 12.06 -12.99 -4.15
N PRO A 68 11.79 -14.10 -4.86
CA PRO A 68 12.76 -15.04 -5.45
C PRO A 68 13.20 -14.65 -6.89
N LEU A 69 14.35 -15.16 -7.33
CA LEU A 69 14.97 -14.75 -8.60
C LEU A 69 14.37 -15.44 -9.84
N LEU A 70 14.38 -16.78 -9.85
CA LEU A 70 13.98 -17.60 -11.00
C LEU A 70 12.70 -18.37 -10.68
N GLU A 71 11.87 -18.63 -11.69
CA GLU A 71 10.75 -19.57 -11.62
C GLU A 71 10.51 -20.27 -12.95
N ASN A 72 10.26 -21.58 -12.90
CA ASN A 72 9.77 -22.34 -14.05
C ASN A 72 8.26 -22.15 -14.17
N ARG A 73 7.76 -21.75 -15.34
CA ARG A 73 6.33 -21.48 -15.53
C ARG A 73 5.42 -22.68 -15.23
N ASN A 74 5.96 -23.90 -15.33
CA ASN A 74 5.22 -25.15 -15.13
C ASN A 74 5.27 -25.64 -13.66
N ASP A 75 5.99 -24.95 -12.78
CA ASP A 75 6.13 -25.29 -11.35
C ASP A 75 6.12 -24.01 -10.49
N ARG A 76 4.99 -23.30 -10.57
CA ARG A 76 4.82 -21.99 -9.92
C ARG A 76 4.51 -22.15 -8.43
N SER A 77 5.41 -21.64 -7.60
CA SER A 77 5.30 -21.71 -6.12
C SER A 77 4.99 -20.35 -5.50
N TRP A 78 5.35 -19.24 -6.17
CA TRP A 78 5.11 -17.89 -5.66
C TRP A 78 4.34 -17.04 -6.67
N ALA A 79 3.66 -16.00 -6.16
CA ALA A 79 3.01 -15.03 -7.03
C ALA A 79 4.06 -14.31 -7.91
N VAL A 80 5.25 -14.07 -7.37
CA VAL A 80 6.27 -13.22 -8.03
C VAL A 80 7.64 -13.85 -8.03
N ASN A 81 8.36 -13.67 -9.15
CA ASN A 81 9.77 -13.96 -9.37
C ASN A 81 10.28 -12.97 -10.42
N LEU A 82 11.57 -12.59 -10.40
CA LEU A 82 12.08 -11.64 -11.39
C LEU A 82 12.09 -12.20 -12.81
N ILE A 83 12.53 -13.45 -12.96
CA ILE A 83 12.78 -14.07 -14.26
C ILE A 83 11.97 -15.36 -14.37
N TRP A 84 11.15 -15.43 -15.40
CA TRP A 84 10.38 -16.60 -15.76
C TRP A 84 11.09 -17.42 -16.83
N LEU A 85 11.09 -18.73 -16.62
CA LEU A 85 11.73 -19.71 -17.50
C LEU A 85 10.69 -20.69 -18.02
N ASP A 86 10.79 -21.01 -19.30
CA ASP A 86 10.21 -22.20 -19.90
C ASP A 86 11.31 -23.01 -20.59
N THR A 87 10.95 -24.11 -21.27
CA THR A 87 11.89 -25.01 -21.94
C THR A 87 12.80 -24.29 -22.95
N ASP A 88 12.28 -23.29 -23.67
CA ASP A 88 13.00 -22.56 -24.72
C ASP A 88 12.85 -21.03 -24.65
N GLN A 89 12.23 -20.50 -23.58
CA GLN A 89 11.95 -19.07 -23.41
C GLN A 89 12.42 -18.55 -22.05
N VAL A 90 12.88 -17.30 -22.02
CA VAL A 90 13.20 -16.54 -20.81
C VAL A 90 12.46 -15.22 -20.86
N LEU A 91 11.84 -14.85 -19.75
CA LEU A 91 11.05 -13.63 -19.62
C LEU A 91 11.49 -12.84 -18.40
N GLY A 92 11.84 -11.57 -18.58
CA GLY A 92 11.99 -10.61 -17.50
C GLY A 92 10.63 -10.01 -17.13
N ARG A 93 10.22 -10.11 -15.86
CA ARG A 93 9.00 -9.44 -15.39
C ARG A 93 9.23 -7.92 -15.29
N SER A 94 8.17 -7.13 -15.12
CA SER A 94 8.27 -5.67 -14.96
C SER A 94 9.28 -5.28 -13.87
N SER A 95 9.24 -5.96 -12.72
CA SER A 95 10.20 -5.80 -11.62
C SER A 95 11.65 -6.09 -12.02
N TYR A 96 11.92 -7.04 -12.94
CA TYR A 96 13.29 -7.32 -13.41
C TYR A 96 13.89 -6.09 -14.06
N TYR A 97 13.12 -5.42 -14.91
CA TYR A 97 13.60 -4.21 -15.59
C TYR A 97 13.76 -3.03 -14.63
N VAL A 98 12.93 -2.93 -13.58
CA VAL A 98 13.16 -1.95 -12.50
C VAL A 98 14.49 -2.20 -11.79
N GLN A 99 14.78 -3.44 -11.42
CA GLN A 99 16.05 -3.82 -10.79
C GLN A 99 17.23 -3.53 -11.72
N GLN A 100 17.12 -3.88 -13.00
CA GLN A 100 18.13 -3.62 -14.01
C GLN A 100 18.39 -2.10 -14.15
N MET A 101 17.33 -1.33 -14.37
CA MET A 101 17.44 0.13 -14.52
C MET A 101 18.06 0.79 -13.29
N ALA A 102 17.70 0.35 -12.08
CA ALA A 102 18.29 0.86 -10.85
C ALA A 102 19.78 0.51 -10.72
N ALA A 103 20.16 -0.74 -10.98
CA ALA A 103 21.53 -1.23 -10.87
C ALA A 103 22.47 -0.59 -11.90
N GLU A 104 22.03 -0.49 -13.16
CA GLU A 104 22.83 0.07 -14.27
C GLU A 104 22.93 1.60 -14.22
N ASN A 105 22.11 2.27 -13.40
CA ASN A 105 22.10 3.73 -13.26
C ASN A 105 22.32 4.18 -11.82
N ARG A 106 23.19 3.47 -11.09
CA ARG A 106 23.56 3.85 -9.72
C ARG A 106 24.55 5.02 -9.73
N PRO A 107 24.29 6.13 -9.01
CA PRO A 107 25.23 7.23 -8.91
C PRO A 107 26.46 6.84 -8.07
N THR A 108 27.53 7.62 -8.18
CA THR A 108 28.70 7.52 -7.29
C THR A 108 28.34 7.98 -5.88
N TYR A 109 27.58 9.07 -5.77
CA TYR A 109 27.03 9.56 -4.51
C TYR A 109 25.67 10.24 -4.71
N ASN A 110 24.84 10.23 -3.67
CA ASN A 110 23.55 10.93 -3.68
C ASN A 110 23.76 12.44 -3.58
N VAL A 111 22.94 13.20 -4.28
CA VAL A 111 22.88 14.67 -4.17
C VAL A 111 21.57 15.08 -3.53
N LYS A 112 21.59 16.15 -2.74
CA LYS A 112 20.40 16.62 -2.03
C LYS A 112 19.34 17.05 -3.03
N SER A 113 18.17 16.42 -2.94
CA SER A 113 17.00 16.76 -3.72
C SER A 113 15.97 17.42 -2.80
N ASN A 114 15.36 18.53 -3.23
CA ASN A 114 14.19 19.10 -2.56
C ASN A 114 13.03 19.14 -3.54
N MET A 115 11.82 18.88 -3.06
CA MET A 115 10.61 19.01 -3.84
C MET A 115 9.72 20.05 -3.18
N THR A 116 9.27 21.01 -3.99
CA THR A 116 8.22 21.95 -3.59
C THR A 116 6.93 21.45 -4.24
N MET A 117 6.11 20.73 -3.47
CA MET A 117 4.73 20.41 -3.86
C MET A 117 3.77 21.45 -3.28
N SER A 118 2.57 21.54 -3.85
CA SER A 118 1.42 22.06 -3.12
C SER A 118 1.26 21.31 -1.78
N THR A 119 0.68 21.98 -0.78
CA THR A 119 0.46 21.45 0.58
C THR A 119 0.07 19.97 0.55
N PRO A 120 0.69 19.10 1.37
CA PRO A 120 0.36 17.68 1.42
C PRO A 120 -1.15 17.50 1.51
N ARG A 121 -1.72 16.73 0.59
CA ARG A 121 -3.15 16.41 0.65
C ARG A 121 -3.34 15.57 1.90
N ILE A 122 -4.20 16.00 2.81
CA ILE A 122 -4.60 15.16 3.93
C ILE A 122 -5.46 14.04 3.36
N ALA A 123 -5.20 12.79 3.76
CA ALA A 123 -6.04 11.67 3.35
C ALA A 123 -7.34 11.68 4.16
N ASP A 124 -8.44 11.42 3.47
CA ASP A 124 -9.74 11.16 4.09
C ASP A 124 -10.10 9.68 3.85
N TYR A 125 -10.81 9.07 4.78
CA TYR A 125 -11.51 7.82 4.55
C TYR A 125 -12.55 8.01 3.45
N ASN A 126 -12.69 6.97 2.63
CA ASN A 126 -13.79 6.92 1.67
C ASN A 126 -15.13 6.95 2.41
N GLU A 127 -16.10 7.68 1.86
CA GLU A 127 -17.49 7.43 2.19
C GLU A 127 -17.83 5.98 1.84
N GLY A 128 -18.50 5.30 2.76
CA GLY A 128 -18.86 3.91 2.50
C GLY A 128 -19.78 3.30 3.54
N ARG A 129 -20.08 2.03 3.30
CA ARG A 129 -20.86 1.21 4.24
C ARG A 129 -20.01 0.83 5.44
N PHE A 130 -20.69 0.45 6.52
CA PHE A 130 -20.09 -0.22 7.67
C PHE A 130 -20.63 -1.65 7.79
N GLY A 131 -19.99 -2.47 8.62
CA GLY A 131 -20.47 -3.81 8.85
C GLY A 131 -19.75 -4.52 9.98
N PHE A 132 -20.31 -5.66 10.37
CA PHE A 132 -19.75 -6.56 11.36
C PHE A 132 -19.10 -7.76 10.69
N GLY A 133 -18.21 -8.43 11.39
CA GLY A 133 -17.64 -9.69 10.94
C GLY A 133 -16.91 -10.41 12.05
N SER A 134 -16.33 -11.55 11.70
CA SER A 134 -15.45 -12.30 12.58
C SER A 134 -14.49 -13.16 11.78
N TRP A 135 -13.45 -13.65 12.45
CA TRP A 135 -12.51 -14.62 11.91
C TRP A 135 -12.37 -15.75 12.92
N HIS A 136 -12.69 -16.98 12.53
CA HIS A 136 -12.60 -18.15 13.41
C HIS A 136 -13.27 -17.94 14.79
N THR A 137 -14.40 -17.21 14.83
CA THR A 137 -15.00 -16.70 16.06
C THR A 137 -16.52 -16.60 15.98
N GLN A 138 -17.17 -17.11 17.02
CA GLN A 138 -18.60 -16.98 17.26
C GLN A 138 -18.83 -15.72 18.12
N VAL A 139 -19.70 -14.83 17.67
CA VAL A 139 -19.85 -13.50 18.25
C VAL A 139 -21.29 -13.01 18.18
N GLU A 140 -21.69 -12.27 19.19
CA GLU A 140 -22.99 -11.61 19.27
C GLU A 140 -22.83 -10.10 19.38
N PHE A 141 -23.74 -9.37 18.71
CA PHE A 141 -23.85 -7.92 18.76
C PHE A 141 -25.28 -7.53 19.13
N LYS A 142 -25.44 -6.50 19.98
CA LYS A 142 -26.75 -5.93 20.33
C LYS A 142 -26.64 -4.44 20.64
N ASP A 143 -27.78 -3.81 20.90
CA ASP A 143 -27.86 -2.39 21.25
C ASP A 143 -27.18 -1.48 20.21
N VAL A 144 -27.22 -1.87 18.92
CA VAL A 144 -26.56 -1.14 17.82
C VAL A 144 -27.24 0.20 17.58
N LYS A 145 -26.46 1.27 17.63
CA LYS A 145 -26.89 2.66 17.38
C LYS A 145 -25.88 3.34 16.48
N LEU A 146 -26.38 4.06 15.48
CA LEU A 146 -25.56 4.89 14.59
C LEU A 146 -25.99 6.34 14.74
N THR A 147 -25.01 7.22 14.91
CA THR A 147 -25.20 8.67 14.99
C THR A 147 -24.45 9.30 13.84
N GLY A 148 -25.14 10.14 13.05
CA GLY A 148 -24.58 10.84 11.91
C GLY A 148 -23.64 11.99 12.27
N ALA A 149 -23.07 12.62 11.24
CA ALA A 149 -22.15 13.74 11.37
C ALA A 149 -22.74 14.96 12.09
N ASP A 150 -24.05 15.16 11.99
CA ASP A 150 -24.83 16.24 12.63
C ASP A 150 -25.25 15.92 14.07
N GLY A 151 -24.90 14.73 14.58
CA GLY A 151 -25.32 14.26 15.89
C GLY A 151 -26.72 13.65 15.92
N ALA A 152 -27.42 13.56 14.79
CA ALA A 152 -28.73 12.94 14.72
C ALA A 152 -28.63 11.40 14.68
N PRO A 153 -29.55 10.67 15.34
CA PRO A 153 -29.61 9.23 15.23
C PRO A 153 -30.01 8.82 13.80
N ILE A 154 -29.31 7.83 13.25
CA ILE A 154 -29.63 7.21 11.97
C ILE A 154 -30.35 5.89 12.26
N ASP A 155 -31.58 5.78 11.78
CA ASP A 155 -32.35 4.55 11.90
C ASP A 155 -31.81 3.49 10.94
N LEU A 156 -31.39 2.35 11.51
CA LEU A 156 -30.75 1.26 10.78
C LEU A 156 -31.61 0.00 10.87
N ASP A 157 -32.02 -0.50 9.72
CA ASP A 157 -32.66 -1.81 9.63
C ASP A 157 -31.60 -2.90 9.51
N LEU A 158 -31.21 -3.48 10.66
CA LEU A 158 -30.24 -4.57 10.69
C LEU A 158 -30.72 -5.83 9.96
N ASN A 159 -32.00 -5.96 9.58
CA ASN A 159 -32.45 -7.08 8.73
C ASN A 159 -31.96 -6.94 7.27
N LYS A 160 -31.54 -5.73 6.86
CA LYS A 160 -31.05 -5.45 5.52
C LYS A 160 -29.54 -5.44 5.51
N ALA A 161 -28.96 -6.47 4.89
CA ALA A 161 -27.54 -6.57 4.63
C ALA A 161 -27.29 -6.70 3.12
N VAL A 162 -26.40 -5.88 2.58
CA VAL A 162 -25.96 -6.01 1.17
C VAL A 162 -25.04 -7.21 0.96
N LYS A 163 -24.43 -7.71 2.04
CA LYS A 163 -23.55 -8.88 1.99
C LYS A 163 -23.60 -9.65 3.31
N LYS A 164 -23.83 -10.96 3.20
CA LYS A 164 -23.92 -11.90 4.32
C LYS A 164 -23.07 -13.14 4.03
N GLU A 165 -22.04 -13.34 4.84
CA GLU A 165 -21.07 -14.42 4.73
C GLU A 165 -20.89 -15.08 6.09
N GLY A 166 -21.22 -16.37 6.20
CA GLY A 166 -21.24 -17.11 7.47
C GLY A 166 -22.67 -17.32 7.98
N GLU A 167 -22.82 -17.83 9.19
CA GLU A 167 -24.11 -18.23 9.76
C GLU A 167 -24.66 -17.11 10.64
N TRP A 168 -25.31 -16.13 10.00
CA TRP A 168 -25.89 -14.99 10.70
C TRP A 168 -27.38 -15.17 11.00
N SER A 169 -27.78 -14.81 12.21
CA SER A 169 -29.19 -14.67 12.62
C SER A 169 -29.40 -13.36 13.36
N LEU A 170 -30.60 -12.80 13.27
CA LEU A 170 -31.01 -11.61 14.01
C LEU A 170 -32.33 -11.94 14.71
N ASP A 171 -32.34 -11.89 16.03
CA ASP A 171 -33.53 -12.11 16.86
C ASP A 171 -33.60 -11.03 17.94
N ASN A 172 -34.72 -10.30 18.01
CA ASN A 172 -34.95 -9.25 19.03
C ASN A 172 -33.78 -8.26 19.19
N GLY A 173 -33.16 -7.84 18.08
CA GLY A 173 -32.02 -6.92 18.07
C GLY A 173 -30.65 -7.54 18.42
N LEU A 174 -30.60 -8.86 18.65
CA LEU A 174 -29.39 -9.63 18.89
C LEU A 174 -28.92 -10.27 17.57
N LEU A 175 -27.89 -9.68 16.96
CA LEU A 175 -27.24 -10.19 15.76
C LEU A 175 -26.16 -11.22 16.17
N LYS A 176 -26.26 -12.45 15.67
CA LYS A 176 -25.34 -13.54 16.01
C LYS A 176 -24.63 -14.07 14.78
N GLN A 177 -23.33 -14.32 14.90
CA GLN A 177 -22.56 -15.19 14.02
C GLN A 177 -22.21 -16.48 14.78
N THR A 178 -22.68 -17.63 14.31
CA THR A 178 -22.51 -18.91 15.01
C THR A 178 -21.52 -19.87 14.37
N SER A 179 -20.94 -19.56 13.20
CA SER A 179 -19.89 -20.37 12.57
C SER A 179 -18.48 -19.85 12.86
N LEU A 180 -17.47 -20.66 12.54
CA LEU A 180 -16.04 -20.32 12.61
C LEU A 180 -15.48 -19.91 11.23
N ARG A 181 -16.32 -19.37 10.34
CA ARG A 181 -15.92 -18.99 8.97
C ARG A 181 -14.84 -17.90 8.97
N GLU A 182 -13.98 -17.92 7.96
CA GLU A 182 -12.88 -16.98 7.75
C GLU A 182 -12.91 -16.37 6.33
N PRO A 183 -13.15 -15.05 6.18
CA PRO A 183 -13.87 -14.19 7.11
C PRO A 183 -15.38 -14.47 7.07
N ALA A 184 -16.05 -14.22 8.19
CA ALA A 184 -17.49 -14.03 8.24
C ALA A 184 -17.81 -12.53 8.14
N LYS A 185 -18.86 -12.14 7.41
CA LYS A 185 -19.23 -10.73 7.16
C LYS A 185 -20.73 -10.48 7.19
N TYR A 186 -21.08 -9.31 7.70
CA TYR A 186 -22.43 -8.75 7.72
C TYR A 186 -22.34 -7.26 7.40
N ILE A 187 -22.48 -6.91 6.12
CA ILE A 187 -22.38 -5.50 5.66
C ILE A 187 -23.78 -4.91 5.63
N VAL A 188 -24.01 -3.91 6.49
CA VAL A 188 -25.33 -3.30 6.71
C VAL A 188 -25.69 -2.40 5.53
N ASP A 189 -26.94 -2.46 5.09
CA ASP A 189 -27.46 -1.57 4.06
C ASP A 189 -28.02 -0.27 4.66
N GLY A 190 -28.25 0.75 3.83
CA GLY A 190 -28.94 1.98 4.25
C GLY A 190 -28.06 3.05 4.89
N PHE A 191 -26.74 2.86 4.96
CA PHE A 191 -25.79 3.92 5.33
C PHE A 191 -24.62 3.98 4.37
N ASN A 192 -24.23 5.21 3.99
CA ASN A 192 -23.02 5.49 3.23
C ASN A 192 -22.43 6.82 3.72
N GLY A 193 -21.26 6.78 4.34
CA GLY A 193 -20.58 7.97 4.83
C GLY A 193 -19.22 7.66 5.47
N ASN A 194 -18.45 8.71 5.75
CA ASN A 194 -17.14 8.64 6.41
C ASN A 194 -17.07 9.45 7.72
N GLN A 195 -18.22 9.87 8.23
CA GLN A 195 -18.34 10.58 9.51
C GLN A 195 -19.56 10.08 10.27
N PHE A 196 -19.32 9.34 11.36
CA PHE A 196 -20.37 8.76 12.19
C PHE A 196 -19.82 8.27 13.53
N THR A 197 -20.72 8.01 14.48
CA THR A 197 -20.43 7.25 15.69
C THR A 197 -21.30 6.00 15.73
N LEU A 198 -20.67 4.84 15.83
CA LEU A 198 -21.31 3.53 15.99
C LEU A 198 -21.13 3.06 17.44
N GLU A 199 -22.22 2.83 18.15
CA GLU A 199 -22.24 2.29 19.51
C GLU A 199 -22.98 0.95 19.52
N PHE A 200 -22.44 -0.04 20.24
CA PHE A 200 -23.03 -1.37 20.33
C PHE A 200 -22.43 -2.14 21.50
N LYS A 201 -23.05 -3.26 21.86
CA LYS A 201 -22.45 -4.24 22.76
C LYS A 201 -22.03 -5.46 21.98
N VAL A 202 -20.90 -6.05 22.37
CA VAL A 202 -20.34 -7.25 21.75
C VAL A 202 -19.96 -8.28 22.78
N ARG A 203 -20.18 -9.56 22.45
CA ARG A 203 -19.74 -10.70 23.26
C ARG A 203 -19.22 -11.79 22.35
N LYS A 204 -18.01 -12.26 22.65
CA LYS A 204 -17.42 -13.44 22.03
C LYS A 204 -17.96 -14.70 22.73
N GLU A 205 -18.59 -15.61 22.00
CA GLU A 205 -19.11 -16.87 22.56
C GLU A 205 -18.11 -18.03 22.42
N GLY A 206 -17.22 -17.98 21.41
CA GLY A 206 -16.36 -19.10 21.09
C GLY A 206 -15.35 -18.79 19.99
N GLY A 207 -14.40 -19.71 19.73
CA GLY A 207 -13.36 -19.53 18.72
C GLY A 207 -12.05 -18.91 19.24
N ASN A 208 -11.10 -18.68 18.33
CA ASN A 208 -9.69 -18.38 18.67
C ASN A 208 -9.33 -16.90 18.52
N GLU A 209 -10.16 -16.09 17.86
CA GLU A 209 -9.89 -14.67 17.65
C GLU A 209 -11.04 -13.81 18.20
N GLY A 210 -11.19 -12.59 17.69
CA GLY A 210 -12.29 -11.69 18.00
C GLY A 210 -13.14 -11.39 16.77
N PHE A 211 -13.38 -10.10 16.55
CA PHE A 211 -14.39 -9.65 15.58
C PHE A 211 -13.89 -8.52 14.69
N PHE A 212 -14.64 -8.27 13.63
CA PHE A 212 -14.36 -7.25 12.64
C PHE A 212 -15.40 -6.12 12.70
N LEU A 213 -14.92 -4.88 12.60
CA LEU A 213 -15.74 -3.70 12.32
C LEU A 213 -15.29 -3.07 11.02
N TYR A 214 -16.07 -3.29 9.97
CA TYR A 214 -15.83 -2.70 8.66
C TYR A 214 -16.36 -1.27 8.61
N PHE A 215 -15.65 -0.38 7.91
CA PHE A 215 -16.08 0.99 7.66
C PHE A 215 -15.44 1.55 6.38
N GLY A 216 -16.04 2.59 5.81
CA GLY A 216 -15.59 3.17 4.54
C GLY A 216 -15.57 2.16 3.40
N LEU A 217 -16.45 1.16 3.45
CA LEU A 217 -16.52 0.11 2.42
C LEU A 217 -17.15 0.67 1.14
N SER A 218 -16.49 0.43 0.02
CA SER A 218 -17.01 0.69 -1.32
C SER A 218 -18.34 -0.03 -1.58
N GLU A 219 -19.05 0.38 -2.62
CA GLU A 219 -20.37 -0.17 -2.93
C GLU A 219 -20.36 -1.69 -3.18
N ASP A 220 -19.29 -2.21 -3.76
CA ASP A 220 -19.07 -3.65 -3.97
C ASP A 220 -18.49 -4.37 -2.73
N SER A 221 -18.25 -3.62 -1.64
CA SER A 221 -17.59 -4.07 -0.41
C SER A 221 -16.18 -4.64 -0.61
N ASN A 222 -15.51 -4.28 -1.72
CA ASN A 222 -14.20 -4.79 -2.06
C ASN A 222 -13.05 -3.91 -1.56
N LYS A 223 -13.30 -2.62 -1.28
CA LYS A 223 -12.29 -1.67 -0.80
C LYS A 223 -12.78 -0.96 0.46
N GLY A 224 -11.89 -0.67 1.41
CA GLY A 224 -12.23 0.08 2.62
C GLY A 224 -11.30 -0.29 3.78
N PHE A 225 -11.80 -0.23 5.01
CA PHE A 225 -11.03 -0.51 6.22
C PHE A 225 -11.78 -1.43 7.17
N VAL A 226 -11.03 -2.07 8.06
CA VAL A 226 -11.60 -2.90 9.12
C VAL A 226 -10.76 -2.79 10.40
N TYR A 227 -11.42 -2.62 11.54
CA TYR A 227 -10.78 -2.94 12.82
C TYR A 227 -10.81 -4.46 12.99
N ASN A 228 -9.64 -5.09 12.98
CA ASN A 228 -9.45 -6.46 13.42
C ASN A 228 -9.26 -6.44 14.93
N VAL A 229 -10.34 -6.69 15.67
CA VAL A 229 -10.35 -6.61 17.13
C VAL A 229 -10.01 -7.97 17.72
N ALA A 230 -8.95 -8.01 18.51
CA ALA A 230 -8.43 -9.24 19.11
C ALA A 230 -8.18 -10.36 18.07
N GLY A 231 -7.60 -9.98 16.94
CA GLY A 231 -7.05 -10.93 15.96
C GLY A 231 -5.74 -11.55 16.42
N TRP A 232 -5.17 -12.40 15.56
CA TRP A 232 -3.91 -13.11 15.78
C TRP A 232 -3.92 -13.87 17.10
N ASN A 233 -4.81 -14.86 17.18
CA ASN A 233 -5.00 -15.69 18.37
C ASN A 233 -5.39 -14.88 19.62
N ASN A 234 -6.37 -13.98 19.48
CA ASN A 234 -6.94 -13.19 20.57
C ASN A 234 -5.93 -12.32 21.32
N GLY A 235 -4.91 -11.79 20.63
CA GLY A 235 -3.80 -11.07 21.27
C GLY A 235 -3.63 -9.62 20.83
N THR A 236 -4.19 -9.23 19.68
CA THR A 236 -3.86 -7.94 19.05
C THR A 236 -5.07 -7.29 18.39
N THR A 237 -5.20 -5.98 18.56
CA THR A 237 -6.11 -5.15 17.75
C THR A 237 -5.31 -4.27 16.79
N ALA A 238 -5.78 -4.17 15.54
CA ALA A 238 -5.20 -3.31 14.51
C ALA A 238 -6.28 -2.84 13.53
N VAL A 239 -6.01 -1.76 12.79
CA VAL A 239 -6.76 -1.44 11.57
C VAL A 239 -6.07 -2.10 10.39
N GLU A 240 -6.83 -2.76 9.54
CA GLU A 240 -6.37 -3.36 8.29
C GLU A 240 -7.09 -2.70 7.09
N GLY A 241 -6.40 -2.64 5.96
CA GLY A 241 -7.05 -2.32 4.69
C GLY A 241 -7.94 -3.47 4.21
N VAL A 242 -8.94 -3.16 3.39
CA VAL A 242 -9.74 -4.13 2.66
C VAL A 242 -9.47 -3.93 1.18
N ILE A 243 -9.05 -4.99 0.47
CA ILE A 243 -8.86 -5.01 -0.98
C ILE A 243 -9.38 -6.35 -1.52
N GLY A 244 -10.12 -6.31 -2.63
CA GLY A 244 -10.76 -7.51 -3.21
C GLY A 244 -11.73 -8.19 -2.23
N GLY A 245 -12.25 -7.44 -1.26
CA GLY A 245 -13.14 -7.96 -0.24
C GLY A 245 -12.44 -8.84 0.79
N ARG A 246 -11.12 -8.75 0.97
CA ARG A 246 -10.37 -9.41 2.05
C ARG A 246 -9.49 -8.41 2.78
N THR A 247 -9.03 -8.75 3.98
CA THR A 247 -8.02 -7.95 4.67
C THR A 247 -6.74 -7.93 3.82
N SER A 248 -6.11 -6.76 3.71
CA SER A 248 -4.93 -6.53 2.87
C SER A 248 -3.69 -6.18 3.68
N GLY A 249 -3.69 -6.51 4.98
CA GLY A 249 -2.63 -6.20 5.93
C GLY A 249 -2.93 -4.98 6.80
N VAL A 250 -2.10 -4.84 7.84
CA VAL A 250 -2.21 -3.77 8.84
C VAL A 250 -1.86 -2.41 8.22
N ALA A 251 -2.73 -1.42 8.43
CA ALA A 251 -2.63 -0.07 7.88
C ALA A 251 -2.04 0.97 8.85
N GLY A 252 -1.71 0.57 10.10
CA GLY A 252 -1.13 1.45 11.11
C GLY A 252 -0.63 0.69 12.33
N ASP A 253 -0.80 1.25 13.52
CA ASP A 253 -0.33 0.64 14.76
C ASP A 253 -1.09 -0.65 15.14
N ARG A 254 -0.40 -1.48 15.93
CA ARG A 254 -0.96 -2.68 16.57
C ARG A 254 -0.89 -2.53 18.07
N VAL A 255 -1.97 -2.85 18.76
CA VAL A 255 -2.04 -2.80 20.22
C VAL A 255 -2.35 -4.17 20.79
N SER A 256 -1.72 -4.53 21.91
CA SER A 256 -2.07 -5.76 22.63
C SER A 256 -3.45 -5.58 23.26
N HIS A 257 -4.39 -6.42 22.84
CA HIS A 257 -5.78 -6.36 23.27
C HIS A 257 -6.46 -7.71 23.00
N SER A 258 -7.19 -8.21 24.00
CA SER A 258 -7.82 -9.53 24.00
C SER A 258 -9.24 -9.46 24.52
N LEU A 259 -10.09 -10.37 24.08
CA LEU A 259 -11.46 -10.53 24.58
C LEU A 259 -11.57 -11.79 25.43
N GLU A 260 -12.20 -11.66 26.60
CA GLU A 260 -12.72 -12.79 27.37
C GLU A 260 -13.98 -13.36 26.71
N THR A 261 -14.05 -14.68 26.60
CA THR A 261 -15.26 -15.40 26.16
C THR A 261 -16.40 -15.19 27.17
N ASP A 262 -17.63 -15.12 26.66
CA ASP A 262 -18.89 -14.93 27.40
C ASP A 262 -19.02 -13.61 28.18
N LYS A 263 -18.11 -12.66 27.96
CA LYS A 263 -18.15 -11.32 28.53
C LYS A 263 -18.71 -10.31 27.53
N TRP A 264 -19.69 -9.53 27.99
CA TRP A 264 -20.20 -8.37 27.25
C TRP A 264 -19.26 -7.17 27.44
N TYR A 265 -19.00 -6.47 26.34
CA TYR A 265 -18.28 -5.20 26.31
C TYR A 265 -19.16 -4.12 25.68
N ASP A 266 -19.04 -2.88 26.19
CA ASP A 266 -19.59 -1.69 25.56
C ASP A 266 -18.58 -1.15 24.54
N ALA A 267 -18.90 -1.23 23.25
CA ALA A 267 -18.02 -0.83 22.16
C ALA A 267 -18.52 0.45 21.47
N LYS A 268 -17.57 1.31 21.10
CA LYS A 268 -17.84 2.53 20.33
C LYS A 268 -16.76 2.77 19.29
N LEU A 269 -17.18 2.94 18.03
CA LEU A 269 -16.33 3.37 16.93
C LEU A 269 -16.74 4.79 16.53
N VAL A 270 -15.82 5.74 16.66
CA VAL A 270 -15.99 7.11 16.17
C VAL A 270 -15.20 7.24 14.88
N VAL A 271 -15.84 7.66 13.80
CA VAL A 271 -15.21 7.89 12.50
C VAL A 271 -15.45 9.33 12.09
N THR A 272 -14.39 9.99 11.66
CA THR A 272 -14.36 11.28 10.95
C THR A 272 -13.58 11.06 9.66
N PRO A 273 -13.63 11.98 8.68
CA PRO A 273 -12.89 11.80 7.44
C PRO A 273 -11.41 11.48 7.67
N GLN A 274 -10.76 12.07 8.67
CA GLN A 274 -9.30 11.96 8.85
C GLN A 274 -8.87 11.10 10.03
N LYS A 275 -9.82 10.51 10.76
CA LYS A 275 -9.52 9.78 11.99
C LYS A 275 -10.63 8.82 12.36
N SER A 276 -10.26 7.62 12.78
CA SER A 276 -11.13 6.67 13.46
C SER A 276 -10.59 6.33 14.83
N GLU A 277 -11.48 6.06 15.78
CA GLU A 277 -11.14 5.73 17.17
C GLU A 277 -12.07 4.62 17.66
N LEU A 278 -11.49 3.50 18.08
CA LEU A 278 -12.20 2.39 18.71
C LEU A 278 -12.05 2.46 20.22
N PHE A 279 -13.18 2.43 20.92
CA PHE A 279 -13.28 2.36 22.37
C PHE A 279 -13.96 1.06 22.81
N MET A 280 -13.49 0.49 23.91
CA MET A 280 -14.11 -0.65 24.60
C MET A 280 -14.21 -0.31 26.10
N ASP A 281 -15.40 -0.47 26.68
CA ASP A 281 -15.73 -0.10 28.06
C ASP A 281 -15.30 1.33 28.42
N GLY A 282 -15.52 2.26 27.48
CA GLY A 282 -15.17 3.67 27.61
C GLY A 282 -13.67 3.99 27.47
N LYS A 283 -12.79 3.00 27.28
CA LYS A 283 -11.34 3.19 27.11
C LYS A 283 -10.96 3.18 25.63
N LEU A 284 -10.14 4.13 25.20
CA LEU A 284 -9.56 4.13 23.86
C LEU A 284 -8.65 2.90 23.70
N ILE A 285 -8.93 2.07 22.69
CA ILE A 285 -8.12 0.91 22.34
C ILE A 285 -7.12 1.30 21.26
N LEU A 286 -7.60 1.87 20.15
CA LEU A 286 -6.78 2.22 19.00
C LEU A 286 -7.40 3.40 18.26
N ALA A 287 -6.53 4.32 17.83
CA ALA A 287 -6.86 5.37 16.88
C ALA A 287 -6.08 5.14 15.58
N HIS A 288 -6.66 5.54 14.46
CA HIS A 288 -6.01 5.45 13.15
C HIS A 288 -6.40 6.68 12.32
N ALA A 289 -5.43 7.25 11.61
CA ALA A 289 -5.66 8.24 10.56
C ALA A 289 -5.27 7.63 9.21
N PRO A 290 -6.08 7.77 8.15
CA PRO A 290 -5.68 7.32 6.83
C PRO A 290 -4.47 8.12 6.37
N GLU A 291 -3.50 7.44 5.78
CA GLU A 291 -2.33 8.08 5.19
C GLU A 291 -2.51 8.18 3.67
N THR A 292 -2.14 9.31 3.08
CA THR A 292 -1.97 9.37 1.63
C THR A 292 -0.73 8.56 1.28
N THR A 293 -0.89 7.49 0.52
CA THR A 293 0.23 6.81 -0.10
C THR A 293 0.79 7.72 -1.20
N PRO A 294 2.04 8.24 -1.08
CA PRO A 294 2.64 8.96 -2.18
C PRO A 294 2.76 8.00 -3.38
N LEU A 295 2.42 8.47 -4.58
CA LEU A 295 2.54 7.68 -5.81
C LEU A 295 3.58 8.27 -6.77
N GLN A 296 4.23 9.35 -6.36
CA GLN A 296 5.26 10.05 -7.11
C GLN A 296 6.50 10.21 -6.23
N PHE A 297 7.64 9.73 -6.73
CA PHE A 297 8.89 9.68 -5.99
C PHE A 297 10.04 10.13 -6.86
N PHE A 298 11.10 10.65 -6.24
CA PHE A 298 12.30 11.07 -6.94
C PHE A 298 13.53 10.77 -6.09
N SER A 299 14.62 10.46 -6.77
CA SER A 299 15.96 10.45 -6.19
C SER A 299 16.94 11.03 -7.19
N SER A 300 18.05 11.55 -6.69
CA SER A 300 19.12 12.02 -7.55
C SER A 300 20.49 11.75 -6.96
N GLY A 301 21.45 11.55 -7.86
CA GLY A 301 22.85 11.45 -7.51
C GLY A 301 23.73 11.95 -8.64
N TYR A 302 25.03 11.97 -8.38
CA TYR A 302 26.04 12.32 -9.37
C TYR A 302 26.91 11.10 -9.66
N ASP A 303 27.13 10.84 -10.94
CA ASP A 303 28.05 9.83 -11.45
C ASP A 303 29.35 10.51 -11.88
N GLU A 304 30.39 10.37 -11.06
CA GLU A 304 31.68 11.01 -11.30
C GLU A 304 32.39 10.45 -12.53
N ALA A 305 32.15 9.17 -12.86
CA ALA A 305 32.83 8.51 -13.97
C ALA A 305 32.37 9.07 -15.32
N THR A 306 31.08 9.43 -15.43
CA THR A 306 30.50 9.98 -16.66
C THR A 306 30.31 11.50 -16.62
N GLY A 307 30.39 12.11 -15.43
CA GLY A 307 30.12 13.53 -15.20
C GLY A 307 28.64 13.87 -15.38
N GLU A 308 27.75 12.99 -14.90
CA GLU A 308 26.31 13.09 -15.10
C GLU A 308 25.56 13.21 -13.78
N VAL A 309 24.61 14.14 -13.71
CA VAL A 309 23.53 14.10 -12.72
C VAL A 309 22.52 13.06 -13.20
N ILE A 310 22.22 12.09 -12.34
CA ILE A 310 21.19 11.09 -12.55
C ILE A 310 19.95 11.54 -11.77
N VAL A 311 18.83 11.77 -12.46
CA VAL A 311 17.53 12.06 -11.85
C VAL A 311 16.59 10.90 -12.14
N LYS A 312 16.12 10.23 -11.09
CA LYS A 312 15.20 9.09 -11.18
C LYS A 312 13.84 9.55 -10.68
N VAL A 313 12.78 9.28 -11.45
CA VAL A 313 11.40 9.63 -11.08
C VAL A 313 10.49 8.44 -11.30
N VAL A 314 9.71 8.13 -10.26
CA VAL A 314 8.60 7.18 -10.31
C VAL A 314 7.32 8.01 -10.39
N ASN A 315 6.47 7.73 -11.37
CA ASN A 315 5.10 8.23 -11.46
C ASN A 315 4.14 7.04 -11.55
N SER A 316 3.55 6.65 -10.41
CA SER A 316 2.58 5.55 -10.33
C SER A 316 1.13 6.01 -10.50
N GLU A 317 0.91 7.25 -10.93
CA GLU A 317 -0.40 7.80 -11.25
C GLU A 317 -0.80 7.54 -12.71
N ALA A 318 -2.10 7.53 -12.97
CA ALA A 318 -2.67 7.44 -14.31
C ALA A 318 -2.51 8.72 -15.15
N GLN A 319 -2.02 9.80 -14.53
CA GLN A 319 -1.83 11.11 -15.16
C GLN A 319 -0.35 11.37 -15.38
N SER A 320 -0.02 12.12 -16.43
CA SER A 320 1.35 12.59 -16.64
C SER A 320 1.78 13.54 -15.52
N TYR A 321 3.04 13.47 -15.11
CA TYR A 321 3.59 14.29 -14.04
C TYR A 321 4.57 15.34 -14.60
N PRO A 322 4.11 16.57 -14.88
CA PRO A 322 4.98 17.65 -15.32
C PRO A 322 5.79 18.20 -14.15
N LEU A 323 7.12 18.24 -14.31
CA LEU A 323 8.04 18.80 -13.32
C LEU A 323 8.94 19.85 -13.94
N ARG A 324 9.18 20.92 -13.17
CA ARG A 324 10.32 21.81 -13.38
C ARG A 324 11.49 21.32 -12.53
N ILE A 325 12.56 20.91 -13.18
CA ILE A 325 13.78 20.44 -12.55
C ILE A 325 14.80 21.58 -12.56
N LYS A 326 15.40 21.84 -11.39
CA LYS A 326 16.50 22.80 -11.23
C LYS A 326 17.72 22.08 -10.71
N LEU A 327 18.83 22.25 -11.42
CA LEU A 327 20.14 21.74 -11.04
C LEU A 327 20.93 22.89 -10.41
N ASP A 328 20.93 22.95 -9.09
CA ASP A 328 21.70 23.94 -8.34
C ASP A 328 23.14 23.46 -8.13
N GLY A 329 24.10 24.39 -8.08
CA GLY A 329 25.51 24.08 -7.85
C GLY A 329 26.30 23.59 -9.06
N VAL A 330 25.69 23.56 -10.26
CA VAL A 330 26.40 23.23 -11.52
C VAL A 330 26.81 24.49 -12.29
N ASP A 331 28.01 24.47 -12.86
CA ASP A 331 28.57 25.52 -13.70
C ASP A 331 28.00 25.45 -15.12
N SER A 332 27.86 24.24 -15.67
CA SER A 332 27.36 24.02 -17.02
C SER A 332 26.53 22.74 -17.13
N VAL A 333 25.57 22.73 -18.06
CA VAL A 333 24.70 21.59 -18.36
C VAL A 333 24.65 21.44 -19.88
N GLU A 334 24.95 20.24 -20.39
CA GLU A 334 24.78 19.93 -21.80
C GLU A 334 23.29 19.87 -22.14
N LYS A 335 22.91 20.44 -23.29
CA LYS A 335 21.48 20.45 -23.71
C LYS A 335 20.94 19.07 -24.05
N THR A 336 21.82 18.20 -24.50
CA THR A 336 21.50 16.87 -24.98
C THR A 336 21.96 15.83 -23.96
N GLY A 337 21.10 14.87 -23.64
CA GLY A 337 21.40 13.77 -22.76
C GLY A 337 20.43 12.61 -22.95
N LYS A 338 20.52 11.64 -22.05
CA LYS A 338 19.82 10.35 -22.18
C LYS A 338 18.61 10.28 -21.25
N VAL A 339 17.53 9.70 -21.76
CA VAL A 339 16.33 9.35 -21.01
C VAL A 339 16.11 7.85 -21.15
N ILE A 340 16.02 7.16 -20.02
CA ILE A 340 15.67 5.74 -19.96
C ILE A 340 14.33 5.65 -19.27
N SER A 341 13.30 5.14 -19.94
CA SER A 341 11.96 5.08 -19.37
C SER A 341 11.33 3.72 -19.60
N LEU A 342 10.73 3.19 -18.53
CA LEU A 342 9.82 2.06 -18.58
C LEU A 342 8.42 2.58 -18.21
N SER A 343 7.39 2.18 -18.94
CA SER A 343 6.02 2.67 -18.75
C SER A 343 4.99 1.63 -19.18
N ALA A 344 3.76 1.73 -18.68
CA ALA A 344 2.63 0.89 -19.09
C ALA A 344 1.37 1.72 -19.38
N ALA A 345 0.37 1.09 -20.02
CA ALA A 345 -0.92 1.73 -20.26
C ALA A 345 -1.83 1.67 -19.02
N SER A 346 -1.65 0.64 -18.20
CA SER A 346 -2.35 0.40 -16.93
C SER A 346 -1.35 0.03 -15.83
N ASP A 347 -1.62 0.40 -14.58
CA ASP A 347 -0.83 -0.09 -13.44
C ASP A 347 -0.99 -1.60 -13.20
N MET A 348 -2.01 -2.21 -13.79
CA MET A 348 -2.26 -3.65 -13.77
C MET A 348 -1.62 -4.42 -14.94
N ASP A 349 -0.93 -3.74 -15.87
CA ASP A 349 -0.25 -4.44 -16.98
C ASP A 349 0.90 -5.33 -16.48
N GLU A 350 1.11 -6.46 -17.17
CA GLU A 350 2.15 -7.46 -16.90
C GLU A 350 2.85 -7.89 -18.20
N ASN A 351 4.09 -8.36 -18.10
CA ASN A 351 4.73 -9.11 -19.20
C ASN A 351 4.22 -10.56 -19.19
N SER A 352 4.02 -11.14 -20.37
CA SER A 352 3.67 -12.56 -20.54
C SER A 352 4.58 -13.21 -21.59
N PHE A 353 4.57 -14.53 -21.72
CA PHE A 353 5.37 -15.21 -22.75
C PHE A 353 4.94 -14.84 -24.17
N GLU A 354 3.69 -14.40 -24.36
CA GLU A 354 3.15 -13.87 -25.62
C GLU A 354 3.63 -12.44 -25.90
N GLU A 355 3.75 -11.61 -24.85
CA GLU A 355 4.23 -10.23 -24.93
C GLU A 355 5.39 -9.96 -23.95
N PRO A 356 6.57 -10.59 -24.14
CA PRO A 356 7.65 -10.61 -23.13
C PRO A 356 8.33 -9.26 -22.91
N MET A 357 8.11 -8.31 -23.83
CA MET A 357 8.69 -6.96 -23.82
C MET A 357 7.64 -5.86 -23.68
N LYS A 358 6.38 -6.19 -23.32
CA LYS A 358 5.27 -5.23 -23.19
C LYS A 358 5.65 -4.05 -22.30
N ILE A 359 6.25 -4.36 -21.16
CA ILE A 359 6.84 -3.45 -20.19
C ILE A 359 8.34 -3.71 -20.18
N SER A 360 9.09 -2.84 -20.85
CA SER A 360 10.55 -2.88 -20.93
C SER A 360 11.14 -1.46 -21.04
N PRO A 361 12.40 -1.24 -20.64
CA PRO A 361 13.03 0.07 -20.71
C PRO A 361 13.23 0.49 -22.16
N LYS A 362 12.95 1.76 -22.44
CA LYS A 362 13.22 2.40 -23.73
C LYS A 362 14.17 3.57 -23.51
N GLU A 363 15.21 3.63 -24.34
CA GLU A 363 16.16 4.73 -24.32
C GLU A 363 15.83 5.74 -25.41
N SER A 364 15.97 7.02 -25.08
CA SER A 364 15.81 8.13 -26.01
C SER A 364 16.73 9.29 -25.65
N GLU A 365 16.91 10.19 -26.61
CA GLU A 365 17.65 11.42 -26.43
C GLU A 365 16.70 12.56 -26.09
N TYR A 366 17.05 13.40 -25.11
CA TYR A 366 16.35 14.64 -24.81
C TYR A 366 17.27 15.83 -25.01
N LYS A 367 16.77 16.87 -25.71
CA LYS A 367 17.54 18.04 -26.17
C LYS A 367 17.19 19.35 -25.44
N GLY A 368 16.48 19.24 -24.32
CA GLY A 368 15.99 20.37 -23.54
C GLY A 368 16.66 20.54 -22.17
N PHE A 369 17.75 19.82 -21.88
CA PHE A 369 18.42 19.94 -20.60
C PHE A 369 19.05 21.32 -20.40
N GLY A 370 19.14 21.74 -19.15
CA GLY A 370 19.72 23.01 -18.74
C GLY A 370 19.79 23.09 -17.22
N LYS A 371 20.24 24.24 -16.68
CA LYS A 371 20.22 24.48 -15.22
C LYS A 371 18.81 24.49 -14.65
N SER A 372 17.82 24.85 -15.47
CA SER A 372 16.40 24.72 -15.18
C SER A 372 15.70 24.27 -16.44
N PHE A 373 14.91 23.20 -16.37
CA PHE A 373 14.19 22.66 -17.52
C PHE A 373 12.88 21.99 -17.08
N ASP A 374 11.94 21.87 -18.01
CA ASP A 374 10.65 21.23 -17.78
C ASP A 374 10.66 19.85 -18.46
N TYR A 375 10.22 18.82 -17.72
CA TYR A 375 10.07 17.46 -18.25
C TYR A 375 8.74 16.87 -17.77
N THR A 376 8.02 16.22 -18.68
CA THR A 376 6.74 15.57 -18.39
C THR A 376 6.94 14.07 -18.31
N PHE A 377 6.81 13.52 -17.11
CA PHE A 377 6.94 12.09 -16.85
C PHE A 377 5.63 11.37 -17.25
N PRO A 378 5.68 10.28 -18.04
CA PRO A 378 4.47 9.56 -18.46
C PRO A 378 3.68 8.99 -17.28
N PRO A 379 2.37 8.71 -17.44
CA PRO A 379 1.62 7.85 -16.51
C PRO A 379 2.34 6.51 -16.30
N PHE A 380 2.14 5.91 -15.12
CA PHE A 380 2.63 4.58 -14.76
C PHE A 380 4.05 4.31 -15.27
N SER A 381 5.01 5.12 -14.84
CA SER A 381 6.38 5.11 -15.38
C SER A 381 7.47 5.18 -14.32
N TYR A 382 8.61 4.60 -14.67
CA TYR A 382 9.88 4.82 -14.01
C TYR A 382 10.86 5.38 -15.05
N THR A 383 11.30 6.62 -14.84
CA THR A 383 12.14 7.36 -15.79
C THR A 383 13.44 7.78 -15.13
N ILE A 384 14.54 7.60 -15.83
CA ILE A 384 15.88 8.02 -15.45
C ILE A 384 16.38 9.03 -16.49
N LEU A 385 16.66 10.24 -16.05
CA LEU A 385 17.35 11.27 -16.82
C LEU A 385 18.83 11.22 -16.47
N ARG A 386 19.70 11.08 -17.47
CA ARG A 386 21.15 11.23 -17.32
C ARG A 386 21.57 12.52 -18.00
N VAL A 387 22.01 13.48 -17.18
CA VAL A 387 22.26 14.85 -17.58
C VAL A 387 23.72 15.19 -17.35
N LYS A 388 24.48 15.39 -18.43
CA LYS A 388 25.88 15.78 -18.31
C LYS A 388 26.00 17.19 -17.75
N ALA A 389 26.60 17.32 -16.57
CA ALA A 389 26.75 18.58 -15.86
C ALA A 389 28.08 18.63 -15.12
N LYS A 390 28.70 19.82 -15.11
CA LYS A 390 29.96 20.11 -14.43
C LYS A 390 29.75 21.12 -13.33
#